data_AF-A0A8H8RDL3-F1
#
_entry.id   AF-A0A8H8RDL3-F1
#
_cell.length_a   1.000
_cell.length_b   1.000
_cell.length_c   1.000
_cell.angle_alpha   90.00
_cell.angle_beta   90.00
_cell.angle_gamma   90.00
#
_symmetry.space_group_name_H-M   'P 1'
#
loop_
_entity.id
_entity.type
_entity.pdbx_description
1 polymer ?
#
loop_
_entity_poly.entity_id
_entity_poly.type
_entity_poly.pdbx_seq_one_letter_code
_entity_poly.pdbx_strand_id
1 'polypeptide(L)'
;MSLPSKTLRRVQLPAGNICKQQQRNATLLQRPHIPYTFTQSQTDGSTFTLRTTSPSPLFRTTKDIHNHPLWNPSLSSLRNQEQDEAGRLRAFRNKFGRGWD
;
A
#
# COMPACT_ATOMS: atom_id res chain seq x y z
N MET A 1 52.89 37.79 -45.84
CA MET A 1 52.86 36.50 -45.11
C MET A 1 51.55 35.81 -45.43
N SER A 2 51.57 34.66 -46.11
CA SER A 2 50.37 33.90 -46.51
C SER A 2 50.48 32.51 -45.91
N LEU A 3 49.49 32.08 -45.12
CA LEU A 3 49.44 30.75 -44.51
C LEU A 3 48.67 29.79 -45.42
N PRO A 4 49.15 28.54 -45.62
CA PRO A 4 48.44 27.57 -46.43
C PRO A 4 47.21 27.03 -45.69
N SER A 5 46.02 27.20 -46.29
CA SER A 5 44.77 26.61 -45.83
C SER A 5 44.84 25.09 -45.99
N LYS A 6 44.89 24.35 -44.87
CA LYS A 6 44.79 22.89 -44.86
C LYS A 6 43.32 22.50 -45.03
N THR A 7 42.95 22.06 -46.23
CA THR A 7 41.63 21.47 -46.47
C THR A 7 41.55 20.09 -45.83
N LEU A 8 40.80 19.99 -44.72
CA LEU A 8 40.49 18.70 -44.10
C LEU A 8 39.51 17.93 -45.00
N ARG A 9 40.00 16.87 -45.66
CA ARG A 9 39.12 15.91 -46.34
C ARG A 9 38.39 15.07 -45.29
N ARG A 10 37.07 15.18 -45.27
CA ARG A 10 36.19 14.30 -44.50
C ARG A 10 36.28 12.88 -45.07
N VAL A 11 36.78 11.93 -44.29
CA VAL A 11 36.76 10.51 -44.64
C VAL A 11 35.29 10.05 -44.69
N GLN A 12 34.79 9.71 -45.87
CA GLN A 12 33.50 9.05 -46.02
C GLN A 12 33.70 7.55 -45.78
N LEU A 13 33.30 7.08 -44.60
CA LEU A 13 33.19 5.65 -44.32
C LEU A 13 32.09 5.06 -45.22
N PRO A 14 32.26 3.84 -45.77
CA PRO A 14 31.23 3.22 -46.59
C PRO A 14 29.98 3.08 -45.73
N ALA A 15 28.91 3.76 -46.14
CA ALA A 15 27.58 3.55 -45.58
C ALA A 15 27.16 2.14 -46.00
N GLY A 16 27.58 1.14 -45.23
CA GLY A 16 27.05 -0.21 -45.35
C GLY A 16 25.53 -0.10 -45.28
N ASN A 17 24.85 -0.71 -46.24
CA ASN A 17 23.41 -0.86 -46.27
C ASN A 17 22.97 -1.71 -45.08
N ILE A 18 23.01 -1.14 -43.87
CA ILE A 18 22.27 -1.66 -42.75
C ILE A 18 20.84 -1.33 -43.10
N CYS A 19 20.16 -2.27 -43.74
CA CYS A 19 18.72 -2.30 -43.78
C CYS A 19 18.25 -2.29 -42.33
N LYS A 20 18.07 -1.10 -41.75
CA LYS A 20 17.41 -0.90 -40.47
C LYS A 20 15.91 -1.08 -40.71
N GLN A 21 15.51 -2.24 -41.22
CA GLN A 21 14.13 -2.66 -41.06
C GLN A 21 13.97 -2.95 -39.57
N GLN A 22 13.55 -1.91 -38.85
CA GLN A 22 13.16 -2.04 -37.46
C GLN A 22 11.97 -2.99 -37.42
N GLN A 23 12.23 -4.27 -37.14
CA GLN A 23 11.16 -5.24 -36.88
C GLN A 23 10.43 -4.79 -35.63
N ARG A 24 9.30 -4.09 -35.79
CA ARG A 24 8.36 -3.84 -34.70
C ARG A 24 7.44 -5.05 -34.60
N ASN A 25 7.89 -6.05 -33.86
CA ASN A 25 7.00 -7.07 -33.32
C ASN A 25 5.90 -6.37 -32.50
N ALA A 26 4.65 -6.52 -32.91
CA ALA A 26 3.50 -5.93 -32.22
C ALA A 26 3.33 -6.60 -30.84
N THR A 27 3.85 -5.98 -29.79
CA THR A 27 3.61 -6.43 -28.41
C THR A 27 2.25 -5.94 -27.94
N LEU A 28 1.36 -6.87 -27.62
CA LEU A 28 0.06 -6.57 -27.04
C LEU A 28 0.24 -5.96 -25.64
N LEU A 29 -0.13 -4.68 -25.49
CA LEU A 29 -0.17 -4.00 -24.21
C LEU A 29 -1.50 -4.30 -23.51
N GLN A 30 -1.47 -5.19 -22.52
CA GLN A 30 -2.66 -5.50 -21.72
C GLN A 30 -3.03 -4.32 -20.82
N ARG A 31 -4.32 -3.99 -20.78
CA ARG A 31 -4.85 -3.03 -19.82
C ARG A 31 -5.08 -3.71 -18.48
N PRO A 32 -4.79 -3.04 -17.36
CA PRO A 32 -5.11 -3.57 -16.04
C PRO A 32 -6.63 -3.66 -15.86
N HIS A 33 -7.11 -4.80 -15.35
CA HIS A 33 -8.51 -4.95 -14.98
C HIS A 33 -8.75 -4.38 -13.59
N ILE A 34 -9.39 -3.21 -13.51
CA ILE A 34 -9.62 -2.49 -12.26
C ILE A 34 -11.03 -2.83 -11.75
N PRO A 35 -11.16 -3.45 -10.56
CA PRO A 35 -12.47 -3.79 -10.00
C PRO A 35 -13.22 -2.53 -9.53
N TYR A 36 -14.55 -2.64 -9.48
CA TYR A 36 -15.38 -1.57 -8.94
C TYR A 36 -15.06 -1.33 -7.46
N THR A 37 -15.05 -0.05 -7.08
CA THR A 37 -14.82 0.38 -5.69
C THR A 37 -15.98 1.25 -5.20
N PHE A 38 -16.31 1.09 -3.92
CA PHE A 38 -17.28 1.86 -3.17
C PHE A 38 -16.56 2.86 -2.26
N THR A 39 -17.27 3.91 -1.86
CA THR A 39 -16.82 4.83 -0.82
C THR A 39 -17.37 4.34 0.50
N GLN A 40 -16.48 4.03 1.44
CA GLN A 40 -16.83 3.54 2.77
C GLN A 40 -16.33 4.53 3.82
N SER A 41 -17.17 4.86 4.79
CA SER A 41 -16.72 5.62 5.97
C SER A 41 -16.47 4.67 7.14
N GLN A 42 -15.28 4.73 7.70
CA GLN A 42 -14.90 3.96 8.88
C GLN A 42 -15.00 4.81 10.15
N THR A 43 -15.50 4.21 11.22
CA THR A 43 -15.80 4.86 12.50
C THR A 43 -15.21 4.06 13.67
N ASP A 44 -14.24 4.63 14.40
CA ASP A 44 -13.69 4.09 15.68
C ASP A 44 -13.48 5.21 16.73
N GLY A 45 -14.17 6.34 16.55
CA GLY A 45 -13.97 7.56 17.35
C GLY A 45 -13.56 8.77 16.51
N SER A 46 -12.92 8.54 15.36
CA SER A 46 -12.80 9.49 14.26
C SER A 46 -13.44 8.90 13.00
N THR A 47 -13.88 9.77 12.08
CA THR A 47 -14.52 9.36 10.82
C THR A 47 -13.56 9.63 9.67
N PHE A 48 -13.20 8.59 8.92
CA PHE A 48 -12.44 8.73 7.69
C PHE A 48 -13.11 8.01 6.54
N THR A 49 -12.89 8.49 5.31
CA THR A 49 -13.45 7.92 4.09
C THR A 49 -12.36 7.22 3.30
N LEU A 50 -12.64 5.99 2.85
CA LEU A 50 -11.72 5.20 2.04
C LEU A 50 -12.43 4.51 0.87
N ARG A 51 -11.65 4.13 -0.15
CA ARG A 51 -12.14 3.37 -1.30
C ARG A 51 -11.89 1.88 -1.07
N THR A 52 -12.97 1.10 -0.97
CA THR A 52 -12.90 -0.36 -0.79
C THR A 52 -13.72 -1.08 -1.86
N THR A 53 -13.50 -2.37 -2.05
CA THR A 53 -14.35 -3.22 -2.89
C THR A 53 -15.56 -3.77 -2.14
N SER A 54 -15.63 -3.53 -0.83
CA SER A 54 -16.76 -3.95 0.01
C SER A 54 -17.98 -3.06 -0.26
N PRO A 55 -19.19 -3.64 -0.41
CA PRO A 55 -20.40 -2.87 -0.64
C PRO A 55 -20.89 -2.13 0.62
N SER A 56 -20.34 -2.42 1.81
CA SER A 56 -20.80 -1.85 3.07
C SER A 56 -20.42 -0.37 3.19
N PRO A 57 -21.37 0.57 3.31
CA PRO A 57 -21.07 2.01 3.33
C PRO A 57 -20.44 2.46 4.65
N LEU A 58 -20.79 1.82 5.76
CA LEU A 58 -20.29 2.12 7.10
C LEU A 58 -19.49 0.93 7.61
N PHE A 59 -18.27 1.17 8.06
CA PHE A 59 -17.46 0.19 8.77
C PHE A 59 -17.18 0.67 10.18
N ARG A 60 -17.47 -0.15 11.18
CA ARG A 60 -17.17 0.17 12.58
C ARG A 60 -16.15 -0.81 13.09
N THR A 61 -14.96 -0.33 13.42
CA THR A 61 -13.92 -1.17 14.03
C THR A 61 -14.11 -1.24 15.53
N THR A 62 -13.79 -2.41 16.09
CA THR A 62 -13.80 -2.65 17.54
C THR A 62 -12.39 -2.81 18.10
N LYS A 63 -11.42 -3.14 17.23
CA LYS A 63 -10.00 -3.21 17.52
C LYS A 63 -9.26 -2.55 16.36
N ASP A 64 -8.39 -1.61 16.67
CA ASP A 64 -7.61 -0.83 15.72
C ASP A 64 -6.26 -0.41 16.34
N ILE A 65 -5.51 0.43 15.63
CA ILE A 65 -4.23 0.94 16.14
C ILE A 65 -4.38 1.95 17.28
N HIS A 66 -5.55 2.59 17.42
CA HIS A 66 -5.80 3.62 18.44
C HIS A 66 -6.15 2.99 19.80
N ASN A 67 -6.80 1.83 19.81
CA ASN A 67 -7.17 1.10 21.03
C ASN A 67 -6.22 -0.05 21.42
N HIS A 68 -5.10 -0.19 20.72
CA HIS A 68 -4.17 -1.31 20.95
C HIS A 68 -2.87 -0.88 21.68
N PRO A 69 -2.50 -1.54 22.80
CA PRO A 69 -1.46 -1.07 23.73
C PRO A 69 -0.06 -1.04 23.12
N LEU A 70 0.22 -1.91 22.13
CA LEU A 70 1.51 -1.91 21.43
C LEU A 70 1.77 -0.61 20.68
N TRP A 71 0.74 -0.04 20.05
CA TRP A 71 0.88 1.18 19.24
C TRP A 71 0.70 2.45 20.07
N ASN A 72 0.00 2.38 21.21
CA ASN A 72 -0.18 3.50 22.13
C ASN A 72 0.29 3.17 23.57
N PRO A 73 1.62 3.02 23.79
CA PRO A 73 2.17 2.60 25.07
C PRO A 73 2.05 3.66 26.18
N SER A 74 1.88 4.94 25.81
CA SER A 74 1.72 6.05 26.75
C SER A 74 0.33 6.11 27.40
N LEU A 75 -0.68 5.47 26.80
CA LEU A 75 -2.03 5.45 27.34
C LEU A 75 -2.12 4.47 28.50
N SER A 76 -2.15 5.00 29.72
CA SER A 76 -2.28 4.24 30.96
C SER A 76 -3.55 3.38 31.00
N SER A 77 -4.64 3.84 30.39
CA SER A 77 -5.91 3.09 30.28
C SER A 77 -5.76 1.74 29.56
N LEU A 78 -4.90 1.68 28.54
CA LEU A 78 -4.70 0.47 27.73
C LEU A 78 -3.69 -0.50 28.37
N ARG A 79 -2.81 -0.04 29.26
CA ARG A 79 -1.77 -0.86 29.90
C ARG A 79 -2.31 -1.94 30.83
N ASN A 80 -3.43 -1.68 31.48
CA ASN A 80 -4.05 -2.61 32.43
C ASN A 80 -5.28 -3.30 31.85
N GLN A 81 -5.51 -3.21 30.54
CA GLN A 81 -6.63 -3.87 29.91
C GLN A 81 -6.35 -5.38 29.83
N GLU A 82 -7.12 -6.14 30.58
CA GLU A 82 -7.01 -7.60 30.62
C GLU A 82 -7.37 -8.22 29.26
N GLN A 83 -6.37 -8.79 28.59
CA GLN A 83 -6.54 -9.45 27.30
C GLN A 83 -6.93 -10.92 27.51
N ASP A 84 -8.19 -11.16 27.85
CA ASP A 84 -8.75 -12.52 27.90
C ASP A 84 -9.28 -12.93 26.52
N GLU A 85 -8.37 -13.23 25.60
CA GLU A 85 -8.73 -13.62 24.23
C GLU A 85 -9.49 -14.96 24.17
N ALA A 86 -9.17 -15.88 25.08
CA ALA A 86 -9.84 -17.17 25.18
C ALA A 86 -11.15 -17.12 25.99
N GLY A 87 -11.48 -15.99 26.60
CA GLY A 87 -12.67 -15.82 27.44
C GLY A 87 -12.65 -16.67 28.73
N ARG A 88 -11.51 -17.29 29.09
CA ARG A 88 -11.41 -18.24 30.20
C ARG A 88 -11.50 -17.54 31.54
N LEU A 89 -10.84 -16.41 31.67
CA LEU A 89 -10.81 -15.62 32.89
C LEU A 89 -12.15 -14.93 33.12
N ARG A 90 -12.79 -14.43 32.06
CA ARG A 90 -14.18 -13.94 32.07
C ARG A 90 -15.16 -15.05 32.43
N ALA A 91 -15.02 -16.24 31.86
CA ALA A 91 -15.88 -17.38 32.19
C ALA A 91 -15.71 -17.83 33.65
N PHE A 92 -14.47 -17.84 34.16
CA PHE A 92 -14.16 -18.13 35.56
C PHE A 92 -14.80 -17.11 36.49
N ARG A 93 -14.61 -15.81 36.22
CA ARG A 93 -15.22 -14.73 37.00
C ARG A 93 -16.74 -14.74 36.96
N ASN A 94 -17.34 -15.11 35.83
CA ASN A 94 -18.78 -15.27 35.72
C ASN A 94 -19.31 -16.45 36.56
N LYS A 95 -18.51 -17.51 36.73
CA LYS A 95 -18.89 -18.71 37.51
C LYS A 95 -18.63 -18.55 39.01
N PHE A 96 -17.49 -17.99 39.39
CA PHE A 96 -16.98 -17.99 40.76
C PHE A 96 -16.86 -16.58 41.39
N GLY A 97 -17.24 -15.53 40.65
CA GLY A 97 -17.12 -14.15 41.10
C GLY A 97 -15.70 -13.59 41.01
N ARG A 98 -15.49 -12.42 41.63
CA ARG A 98 -14.22 -11.66 41.67
C ARG A 98 -13.44 -11.84 43.00
N GLY A 99 -13.79 -12.83 43.82
CA GLY A 99 -13.13 -13.04 45.12
C GLY A 99 -11.73 -13.67 45.03
N TRP A 100 -11.31 -14.08 43.83
CA TRP A 100 -10.09 -14.84 43.54
C TRP A 100 -9.14 -14.08 42.60
N ASP A 101 -9.24 -12.75 42.57
CA ASP A 101 -8.53 -11.83 41.67
C ASP A 101 -7.37 -11.12 42.37
#